data_AF-A0ABD0RSC6-F1
#
_entry.id   AF-A0ABD0RSC6-F1
#
_cell.length_a   1.000
_cell.length_b   1.000
_cell.length_c   1.000
_cell.angle_alpha   90.00
_cell.angle_beta   90.00
_cell.angle_gamma   90.00
#
_symmetry.space_group_name_H-M   'P 1'
#
loop_
_entity.id
_entity.type
_entity.pdbx_description
1 polymer ?
#
loop_
_entity_poly.entity_id
_entity_poly.type
_entity_poly.pdbx_seq_one_letter_code
_entity_poly.pdbx_strand_id
1 'polypeptide(L)' 'INIDHVTRELIKQNVQAPTRVCFDEAQRIVYGLMERDSYPRFLRSDIYRSLLESVSQQIK' A
#
# COMPACT_ATOMS: atom_id res chain seq x y z
N ILE A 1 5.12 -4.20 -8.66
CA ILE A 1 4.18 -3.13 -8.24
C ILE A 1 3.74 -2.39 -9.49
N ASN A 2 2.43 -2.22 -9.69
CA ASN A 2 1.88 -1.52 -10.84
C ASN A 2 2.17 -0.02 -10.64
N ILE A 3 3.23 0.47 -11.28
CA ILE A 3 3.75 1.81 -11.14
C ILE A 3 3.95 2.35 -12.55
N ASP A 4 3.49 3.56 -12.81
CA ASP A 4 3.62 4.21 -14.10
C ASP A 4 5.09 4.43 -14.49
N HIS A 5 5.33 4.57 -15.80
CA HIS A 5 6.68 4.67 -16.34
C HIS A 5 7.47 5.86 -15.79
N VAL A 6 6.81 6.99 -15.52
CA VAL A 6 7.46 8.22 -15.02
C VAL A 6 7.99 8.00 -13.62
N THR A 7 7.16 7.44 -12.74
CA THR A 7 7.56 7.09 -11.37
C THR A 7 8.68 6.04 -11.35
N ARG A 8 8.64 5.06 -12.26
CA ARG A 8 9.68 4.02 -12.34
C ARG A 8 11.06 4.61 -12.66
N GLU A 9 11.14 5.57 -13.57
CA GLU A 9 12.42 6.22 -13.90
C GLU A 9 12.90 7.15 -12.79
N LEU A 10 11.99 7.84 -12.08
CA LEU A 10 12.36 8.64 -10.91
C LEU A 10 13.01 7.78 -9.80
N ILE A 11 12.41 6.61 -9.51
CA ILE A 11 12.98 5.65 -8.56
C ILE A 11 14.34 5.16 -9.06
N LYS A 12 14.45 4.83 -10.34
CA LYS A 12 15.69 4.32 -10.93
C LYS A 12 16.83 5.34 -10.89
N GLN A 13 16.53 6.64 -10.95
CA GLN A 13 17.51 7.70 -10.72
C GLN A 13 17.88 7.84 -9.23
N ASN A 14 16.89 7.84 -8.34
CA ASN A 14 17.11 7.96 -6.89
C ASN A 14 17.90 6.79 -6.29
N VAL A 15 17.79 5.59 -6.87
CA VAL A 15 18.52 4.39 -6.42
C VAL A 15 19.99 4.40 -6.84
N GLN A 16 20.41 5.24 -7.80
CA GLN A 16 21.83 5.35 -8.17
C GLN A 16 22.69 5.94 -7.06
N ALA A 17 22.10 6.76 -6.20
CA ALA A 17 22.71 7.28 -4.98
C ALA A 17 21.78 6.97 -3.80
N PRO A 18 21.82 5.73 -3.27
CA PRO A 18 20.85 5.27 -2.30
C PRO A 18 20.95 6.10 -1.02
N THR A 19 19.87 6.82 -0.73
CA THR A 19 19.65 7.54 0.52
C THR A 19 18.47 6.90 1.26
N ARG A 20 18.30 7.25 2.54
CA ARG A 20 17.15 6.78 3.34
C ARG A 20 15.80 7.15 2.72
N VAL A 21 15.76 8.15 1.85
CA VAL A 21 14.55 8.70 1.21
C VAL A 21 14.36 8.26 -0.24
N CYS A 22 15.23 7.39 -0.78
CA CYS A 22 15.21 7.06 -2.21
C CYS A 22 13.91 6.38 -2.67
N PHE A 23 13.15 5.79 -1.75
CA PHE A 23 11.87 5.13 -2.01
C PHE A 23 10.65 5.89 -1.49
N ASP A 24 10.81 7.07 -0.88
CA ASP A 24 9.68 7.80 -0.26
C ASP A 24 8.57 8.10 -1.28
N GLU A 25 8.96 8.52 -2.48
CA GLU A 25 8.01 8.81 -3.55
C GLU A 25 7.34 7.55 -4.09
N ALA A 26 8.12 6.46 -4.23
CA ALA A 26 7.59 5.15 -4.61
C ALA A 26 6.54 4.68 -3.61
N GLN A 27 6.85 4.81 -2.31
CA GLN A 27 5.99 4.42 -1.22
C GLN A 27 4.71 5.24 -1.20
N ARG A 28 4.79 6.56 -1.40
CA ARG A 28 3.62 7.44 -1.49
C ARG A 28 2.66 7.02 -2.61
N ILE A 29 3.21 6.66 -3.77
CA ILE A 29 2.41 6.28 -4.94
C ILE A 29 1.76 4.92 -4.75
N VAL A 30 2.51 3.92 -4.28
CA VAL A 30 1.96 2.60 -3.95
C VAL A 30 0.89 2.71 -2.87
N TYR A 31 1.11 3.54 -1.86
CA TYR A 31 0.12 3.80 -0.81
C TYR A 31 -1.17 4.38 -1.39
N GLY A 32 -1.08 5.43 -2.23
CA GLY A 32 -2.26 6.02 -2.86
C GLY A 32 -3.00 5.06 -3.80
N LEU A 33 -2.29 4.19 -4.51
CA LEU A 33 -2.89 3.13 -5.33
C LEU A 33 -3.64 2.12 -4.46
N MET A 34 -3.03 1.70 -3.36
CA MET A 34 -3.68 0.80 -2.40
C MET A 34 -4.91 1.43 -1.77
N GLU A 35 -4.84 2.69 -1.36
CA GLU A 35 -5.94 3.44 -0.77
C GLU A 35 -7.15 3.52 -1.70
N ARG A 36 -6.92 3.69 -3.01
CA ARG A 36 -8.00 3.84 -4.00
C ARG A 36 -8.65 2.53 -4.45
N ASP A 37 -7.88 1.43 -4.47
CA ASP A 37 -8.35 0.16 -5.02
C ASP A 37 -8.37 -0.99 -3.99
N SER A 38 -7.19 -1.38 -3.49
CA SER A 38 -7.07 -2.55 -2.60
C SER A 38 -7.77 -2.35 -1.25
N TYR A 39 -7.69 -1.16 -0.66
CA TYR A 39 -8.20 -0.88 0.68
C TYR A 39 -9.74 -0.92 0.76
N PRO A 40 -10.51 -0.26 -0.14
CA PRO A 40 -11.96 -0.39 -0.15
C PRO A 40 -12.44 -1.82 -0.42
N ARG A 41 -11.70 -2.58 -1.25
CA ARG A 41 -11.99 -4.00 -1.50
C ARG A 41 -11.73 -4.85 -0.25
N PHE A 42 -10.63 -4.60 0.44
CA PHE A 42 -10.30 -5.27 1.71
C PHE A 42 -11.40 -5.06 2.76
N LEU A 43 -11.86 -3.83 2.98
CA LEU A 43 -12.93 -3.53 3.94
C LEU A 43 -14.26 -4.23 3.62
N ARG A 44 -14.52 -4.55 2.34
CA ARG A 44 -15.72 -5.31 1.94
C ARG A 44 -15.53 -6.82 1.97
N SER A 45 -14.28 -7.29 1.96
CA SER A 45 -13.93 -8.70 1.86
C SER A 45 -14.30 -9.50 3.12
N ASP A 46 -14.47 -10.81 2.94
CA ASP A 46 -14.73 -11.73 4.04
C ASP A 46 -13.57 -11.79 5.03
N ILE A 47 -12.34 -11.51 4.58
CA ILE A 47 -11.16 -11.45 5.45
C ILE A 47 -11.35 -10.41 6.57
N TYR A 48 -11.78 -9.20 6.20
CA TYR A 48 -12.00 -8.12 7.16
C TYR A 48 -13.22 -8.38 8.04
N ARG A 49 -14.29 -8.96 7.48
CA ARG A 49 -15.50 -9.33 8.23
C ARG A 49 -15.20 -10.39 9.29
N SER A 50 -14.50 -11.46 8.92
CA SER A 50 -14.06 -12.51 9.85
C SER A 50 -13.15 -11.97 10.94
N LEU A 51 -12.27 -11.01 10.61
CA LEU A 51 -11.45 -10.33 11.60
C LEU A 51 -12.33 -9.57 12.62
N LEU A 52 -13.31 -8.79 12.16
CA LEU A 52 -14.22 -8.06 13.04
C LEU A 52 -15.03 -8.99 13.94
N GLU A 53 -15.52 -10.11 13.41
CA GLU A 53 -16.23 -11.12 14.21
C GLU A 53 -15.34 -11.71 15.29
N SER A 54 -14.10 -12.06 14.95
CA SER A 54 -13.13 -12.59 15.92
C SER A 54 -12.82 -11.60 17.05
N VAL A 55 -12.65 -10.32 16.72
CA VAL A 55 -12.41 -9.26 17.71
C VAL A 55 -13.64 -9.03 18.58
N SER A 56 -14.84 -9.04 17.99
CA SER A 56 -16.09 -8.90 18.75
C SER A 56 -16.32 -10.06 19.72
N GLN A 57 -15.81 -11.26 19.42
CA GLN A 57 -15.89 -12.41 20.33
C GLN A 57 -14.87 -12.34 21.48
N GLN A 58 -13.69 -11.76 21.27
CA GLN A 58 -12.71 -11.56 22.34
C GLN A 58 -13.10 -10.47 23.35
N ILE A 59 -13.98 -9.54 22.96
CA ILE A 59 -14.45 -8.46 23.83
C ILE A 59 -15.65 -8.90 24.69
N LYS A 60 -16.29 -10.04 24.37
CA LYS A 60 -17.36 -10.64 25.17
C LYS A 60 -16.81 -11.60 26.21
#